data_AF-A0A7L3DU21-F1
#
_entry.id   AF-A0A7L3DU21-F1
#
_cell.length_a   1.000
_cell.length_b   1.000
_cell.length_c   1.000
_cell.angle_alpha   90.00
_cell.angle_beta   90.00
_cell.angle_gamma   90.00
#
_symmetry.space_group_name_H-M   'P 1'
#
loop_
_entity.id
_entity.type
_entity.pdbx_description
1 polymer ?
#
loop_
_entity_poly.entity_id
_entity_poly.type
_entity_poly.pdbx_seq_one_letter_code
_entity_poly.pdbx_strand_id
1 'polypeptide(L)'
;DVTRGGAMMSPGTGDDITLPAGPNPQVAKGTHVLIPLGETSATGWTAEEEGEEEEGAEPPGGPALRLRVTAPPDAPIGRYRLSLKTRTGAGEYAAPFDDANDFFLLFNPWCPDDSVYMEKTSDLNEYVLNETGRIFYGTEDQIAERSWNYGQ
;
A
#
# COMPACT_ATOMS: atom_id res chain seq x y z
N ASP A 1 -7.66 29.45 -32.21
CA ASP A 1 -8.01 28.03 -32.15
C ASP A 1 -6.78 27.15 -32.20
N VAL A 2 -6.31 26.73 -31.03
CA VAL A 2 -5.35 25.62 -30.90
C VAL A 2 -6.09 24.54 -30.14
N THR A 3 -6.60 23.56 -30.88
CA THR A 3 -7.25 22.37 -30.36
C THR A 3 -6.19 21.55 -29.63
N ARG A 4 -6.17 21.63 -28.28
CA ARG A 4 -5.44 20.68 -27.45
C ARG A 4 -6.12 19.31 -27.62
N GLY A 5 -5.47 18.42 -28.36
CA GLY A 5 -5.85 17.01 -28.38
C GLY A 5 -5.62 16.42 -27.00
N GLY A 6 -6.68 16.30 -26.21
CA GLY A 6 -6.70 15.43 -25.04
C GLY A 6 -6.64 13.99 -25.54
N ALA A 7 -5.45 13.38 -25.48
CA ALA A 7 -5.34 11.95 -25.62
C ALA A 7 -5.94 11.33 -24.35
N MET A 8 -7.13 10.73 -24.48
CA MET A 8 -7.62 9.75 -23.52
C MET A 8 -6.53 8.70 -23.34
N MET A 9 -5.90 8.66 -22.17
CA MET A 9 -5.04 7.54 -21.77
C MET A 9 -5.97 6.38 -21.44
N SER A 10 -6.28 5.57 -22.45
CA SER A 10 -6.83 4.23 -22.23
C SER A 10 -5.66 3.35 -21.81
N PRO A 11 -5.79 2.54 -20.74
CA PRO A 11 -4.72 1.65 -20.33
C PRO A 11 -4.34 0.73 -21.49
N GLY A 12 -3.07 0.75 -21.85
CA GLY A 12 -2.54 -0.08 -22.91
C GLY A 12 -2.30 -1.50 -22.39
N THR A 13 -2.35 -2.50 -23.26
CA THR A 13 -1.89 -3.85 -22.95
C THR A 13 -0.36 -3.80 -22.67
N GLY A 14 0.00 -3.61 -21.39
CA GLY A 14 1.39 -3.54 -20.95
C GLY A 14 1.76 -2.39 -20.01
N ASP A 15 0.81 -1.82 -19.26
CA ASP A 15 1.11 -0.93 -18.15
C ASP A 15 1.34 -1.77 -16.87
N ASP A 16 2.45 -1.52 -16.17
CA ASP A 16 2.89 -2.30 -15.03
C ASP A 16 3.35 -1.42 -13.85
N ILE A 17 2.87 -1.79 -12.64
CA ILE A 17 3.26 -1.15 -11.38
C ILE A 17 4.42 -1.96 -10.78
N THR A 18 5.50 -1.29 -10.43
CA THR A 18 6.66 -1.92 -9.79
C THR A 18 6.83 -1.42 -8.35
N LEU A 19 6.91 -2.35 -7.40
CA LEU A 19 7.06 -2.06 -5.96
C LEU A 19 8.33 -2.73 -5.39
N PRO A 20 9.51 -2.07 -5.46
CA PRO A 20 10.68 -2.54 -4.76
C PRO A 20 10.64 -2.16 -3.27
N ALA A 21 10.99 -3.12 -2.41
CA ALA A 21 11.17 -2.96 -0.98
C ALA A 21 12.63 -3.22 -0.57
N GLY A 22 13.18 -2.28 0.20
CA GLY A 22 14.56 -2.35 0.71
C GLY A 22 15.65 -2.10 -0.35
N PRO A 23 16.93 -2.21 0.03
CA PRO A 23 18.06 -1.82 -0.82
C PRO A 23 18.40 -2.84 -1.92
N ASN A 24 17.93 -4.09 -1.81
CA ASN A 24 18.19 -5.15 -2.79
C ASN A 24 16.91 -5.95 -3.07
N PRO A 25 15.96 -5.36 -3.82
CA PRO A 25 14.66 -5.95 -4.09
C PRO A 25 14.78 -7.17 -5.03
N GLN A 26 14.14 -8.29 -4.69
CA GLN A 26 14.17 -9.54 -5.45
C GLN A 26 12.77 -10.14 -5.61
N VAL A 27 12.40 -10.50 -6.85
CA VAL A 27 11.09 -11.11 -7.17
C VAL A 27 10.91 -12.43 -6.42
N ALA A 28 11.95 -13.28 -6.41
CA ALA A 28 11.92 -14.57 -5.72
C ALA A 28 11.75 -14.49 -4.20
N LYS A 29 11.89 -13.29 -3.61
CA LYS A 29 11.71 -13.04 -2.17
C LYS A 29 10.50 -12.15 -1.86
N GLY A 30 9.70 -11.79 -2.86
CA GLY A 30 8.56 -10.89 -2.69
C GLY A 30 8.92 -9.43 -2.39
N THR A 31 10.20 -9.04 -2.51
CA THR A 31 10.66 -7.65 -2.26
C THR A 31 10.85 -6.85 -3.55
N HIS A 32 10.62 -7.44 -4.71
CA HIS A 32 10.44 -6.74 -5.98
C HIS A 32 9.14 -7.23 -6.60
N VAL A 33 8.09 -6.44 -6.48
CA VAL A 33 6.77 -6.80 -6.98
C VAL A 33 6.54 -6.16 -8.34
N LEU A 34 6.03 -6.92 -9.30
CA LEU A 34 5.60 -6.46 -10.61
C LEU A 34 4.11 -6.78 -10.73
N ILE A 35 3.27 -5.74 -10.77
CA ILE A 35 1.82 -5.86 -10.80
C ILE A 35 1.34 -5.48 -12.21
N PRO A 36 0.93 -6.47 -13.03
CA PRO A 36 0.20 -6.19 -14.26
C PRO A 36 -1.16 -5.59 -13.94
N LEU A 37 -1.56 -4.55 -14.67
CA LEU A 37 -2.89 -3.95 -14.50
C LEU A 37 -4.00 -4.92 -14.95
N GLY A 38 -5.00 -5.15 -14.10
CA GLY A 38 -6.13 -6.05 -14.35
C GLY A 38 -5.84 -7.53 -14.09
N GLU A 39 -4.64 -7.86 -13.60
CA GLU A 39 -4.21 -9.23 -13.33
C GLU A 39 -3.58 -9.36 -11.92
N THR A 40 -3.40 -10.60 -11.47
CA THR A 40 -2.69 -10.90 -10.22
C THR A 40 -1.21 -11.17 -10.51
N SER A 41 -0.33 -10.48 -9.79
CA SER A 41 1.11 -10.73 -9.83
C SER A 41 1.47 -12.13 -9.31
N ALA A 42 2.67 -12.62 -9.65
CA ALA A 42 3.20 -13.88 -9.11
C ALA A 42 3.33 -13.88 -7.57
N THR A 43 3.36 -12.69 -6.96
CA THR A 43 3.44 -12.47 -5.52
C THR A 43 2.07 -12.17 -4.90
N GLY A 44 0.95 -12.36 -5.60
CA GLY A 44 -0.40 -12.21 -5.05
C GLY A 44 -0.96 -10.78 -5.02
N TRP A 45 -0.14 -9.76 -5.32
CA TRP A 45 -0.60 -8.38 -5.45
C TRP A 45 -1.50 -8.20 -6.68
N THR A 46 -2.51 -7.35 -6.59
CA THR A 46 -3.40 -6.97 -7.71
C THR A 46 -3.45 -5.46 -7.88
N ALA A 47 -3.70 -5.02 -9.11
CA ALA A 47 -4.00 -3.63 -9.43
C ALA A 47 -5.17 -3.59 -10.40
N GLU A 48 -6.22 -2.85 -10.06
CA GLU A 48 -7.44 -2.76 -10.85
C GLU A 48 -7.78 -1.28 -11.07
N GLU A 49 -8.33 -0.96 -12.24
CA GLU A 49 -8.86 0.38 -12.50
C GLU A 49 -10.14 0.59 -11.69
N GLU A 50 -10.17 1.67 -10.91
CA GLU A 50 -11.42 2.14 -10.31
C GLU A 50 -12.14 3.01 -11.34
N GLY A 51 -13.42 2.71 -11.59
CA GLY A 51 -14.24 3.45 -12.54
C GLY A 51 -14.33 4.94 -12.21
N GLU A 52 -14.68 5.74 -13.22
CA GLU A 52 -14.87 7.18 -13.09
C GLU A 52 -16.01 7.48 -12.09
N GLU A 53 -15.74 8.28 -11.05
CA GLU A 53 -16.81 8.91 -10.26
C GLU A 53 -17.56 9.91 -11.18
N GLU A 54 -18.89 9.82 -11.23
CA GLU A 54 -19.72 10.75 -12.02
C GLU A 54 -19.56 12.22 -11.55
N GLU A 55 -19.37 13.08 -12.56
CA GLU A 55 -19.50 14.54 -12.64
C GLU A 55 -19.27 15.41 -11.39
N GLY A 56 -18.16 16.16 -11.40
CA GLY A 56 -18.11 17.45 -10.70
C GLY A 56 -16.74 18.04 -10.45
N ALA A 57 -15.66 17.24 -10.48
CA ALA A 57 -14.32 17.75 -10.23
C ALA A 57 -13.32 17.10 -11.19
N GLU A 58 -12.94 17.83 -12.25
CA GLU A 58 -11.68 17.53 -12.92
C GLU A 58 -10.56 17.68 -11.87
N PRO A 59 -9.75 16.63 -11.63
CA PRO A 59 -8.64 16.76 -10.71
C PRO A 59 -7.69 17.85 -11.20
N PRO A 60 -7.08 18.64 -10.30
CA PRO A 60 -6.15 19.68 -10.69
C PRO A 60 -4.97 19.05 -11.43
N GLY A 61 -4.95 19.14 -12.76
CA GLY A 61 -3.90 18.53 -13.58
C GLY A 61 -4.35 17.87 -14.89
N GLY A 62 -5.67 17.72 -15.13
CA GLY A 62 -6.19 17.08 -16.34
C GLY A 62 -6.72 15.66 -16.07
N PRO A 63 -6.83 14.79 -17.09
CA PRO A 63 -7.36 13.44 -16.91
C PRO A 63 -6.50 12.63 -15.95
N ALA A 64 -7.13 11.95 -15.00
CA ALA A 64 -6.46 11.11 -14.01
C ALA A 64 -7.07 9.70 -14.01
N LEU A 65 -6.21 8.70 -13.91
CA LEU A 65 -6.59 7.30 -13.74
C LEU A 65 -6.52 6.94 -12.26
N ARG A 66 -7.59 6.37 -11.70
CA ARG A 66 -7.57 5.82 -10.34
C ARG A 66 -7.33 4.32 -10.39
N LEU A 67 -6.38 3.88 -9.58
CA LEU A 67 -6.01 2.47 -9.47
C LEU A 67 -6.17 2.01 -8.03
N ARG A 68 -6.83 0.88 -7.85
CA ARG A 68 -6.88 0.16 -6.58
C ARG A 68 -5.82 -0.92 -6.57
N VAL A 69 -4.83 -0.75 -5.69
CA VAL A 69 -3.75 -1.73 -5.48
C VAL A 69 -4.05 -2.52 -4.20
N THR A 70 -4.03 -3.85 -4.27
CA THR A 70 -4.27 -4.73 -3.13
C THR A 70 -3.06 -5.62 -2.86
N ALA A 71 -2.55 -5.57 -1.62
CA ALA A 71 -1.49 -6.46 -1.15
C ALA A 71 -2.07 -7.79 -0.66
N PRO A 72 -1.37 -8.92 -0.84
CA PRO A 72 -1.75 -10.17 -0.18
C PRO A 72 -1.48 -10.06 1.34
N PRO A 73 -2.18 -10.86 2.17
CA PRO A 73 -2.07 -10.79 3.64
C PRO A 73 -0.71 -11.22 4.19
N ASP A 74 0.12 -11.91 3.39
CA ASP A 74 1.47 -12.36 3.74
C ASP A 74 2.58 -11.51 3.08
N ALA A 75 2.23 -10.37 2.49
CA ALA A 75 3.20 -9.45 1.90
C ALA A 75 4.23 -9.00 2.96
N PRO A 76 5.53 -8.92 2.61
CA PRO A 76 6.54 -8.40 3.53
C PRO A 76 6.19 -6.98 4.00
N ILE A 77 6.23 -6.73 5.31
CA ILE A 77 6.01 -5.38 5.83
C ILE A 77 7.23 -4.48 5.56
N GLY A 78 6.99 -3.18 5.44
CA GLY A 78 8.03 -2.17 5.32
C GLY A 78 7.72 -1.08 4.32
N ARG A 79 8.75 -0.29 4.00
CA ARG A 79 8.66 0.80 3.02
C ARG A 79 8.80 0.24 1.60
N TYR A 80 7.77 0.47 0.80
CA TYR A 80 7.75 0.19 -0.63
C TYR A 80 7.87 1.49 -1.41
N ARG A 81 8.69 1.44 -2.45
CA ARG A 81 8.74 2.51 -3.44
C ARG A 81 7.71 2.26 -4.53
N LEU A 82 6.96 3.27 -4.93
CA LEU A 82 6.04 3.17 -6.05
C LEU A 82 6.73 3.61 -7.35
N SER A 83 6.68 2.78 -8.39
CA SER A 83 7.14 3.14 -9.73
C SER A 83 6.13 2.68 -10.77
N LEU A 84 5.76 3.60 -11.67
CA LEU A 84 4.81 3.36 -12.74
C LEU A 84 5.53 3.32 -14.08
N LYS A 85 5.29 2.27 -14.84
CA LYS A 85 5.73 2.15 -16.23
C LYS A 85 4.50 2.02 -17.12
N THR A 86 4.47 2.83 -18.17
CA THR A 86 3.43 2.80 -19.18
C THR A 86 4.02 2.51 -20.54
N ARG A 87 3.33 1.68 -21.32
CA ARG A 87 3.77 1.32 -22.66
C ARG A 87 2.72 1.71 -23.68
N THR A 88 3.07 2.69 -24.51
CA THR A 88 2.21 3.20 -25.59
C THR A 88 2.79 2.84 -26.96
N GLY A 89 2.02 3.05 -28.02
CA GLY A 89 2.54 2.92 -29.39
C GLY A 89 3.70 3.88 -29.73
N ALA A 90 3.90 4.92 -28.91
CA ALA A 90 4.99 5.88 -29.05
C ALA A 90 6.26 5.49 -28.26
N GLY A 91 6.20 4.45 -27.42
CA GLY A 91 7.32 3.98 -26.60
C GLY A 91 6.94 3.69 -25.14
N GLU A 92 7.95 3.34 -24.35
CA GLU A 92 7.86 3.11 -22.90
C GLU A 92 8.17 4.42 -22.15
N TYR A 93 7.36 4.72 -21.14
CA TYR A 93 7.59 5.82 -20.20
C TYR A 93 7.64 5.24 -18.78
N ALA A 94 8.66 5.65 -18.02
CA ALA A 94 8.74 5.37 -16.59
C ALA A 94 8.62 6.70 -15.84
N ALA A 95 7.68 6.76 -14.89
CA ALA A 95 7.55 7.94 -14.05
C ALA A 95 8.87 8.18 -13.27
N PRO A 96 9.32 9.44 -13.15
CA PRO A 96 10.49 9.77 -12.35
C PRO A 96 10.25 9.35 -10.90
N PHE A 97 11.35 9.03 -10.22
CA PHE A 97 11.29 8.71 -8.81
C PHE A 97 10.96 9.93 -7.97
N ASP A 98 10.04 9.75 -7.03
CA ASP A 98 9.71 10.69 -5.97
C ASP A 98 9.44 9.89 -4.70
N ASP A 99 10.20 10.17 -3.64
CA ASP A 99 10.12 9.48 -2.36
C ASP A 99 8.84 9.85 -1.59
N ALA A 100 8.16 10.93 -1.97
CA ALA A 100 6.83 11.26 -1.46
C ALA A 100 5.76 10.24 -1.88
N ASN A 101 6.04 9.42 -2.90
CA ASN A 101 5.15 8.35 -3.35
C ASN A 101 5.48 6.98 -2.73
N ASP A 102 6.49 6.91 -1.87
CA ASP A 102 6.73 5.69 -1.08
C ASP A 102 5.57 5.50 -0.08
N PHE A 103 5.22 4.24 0.18
CA PHE A 103 4.23 3.90 1.19
C PHE A 103 4.75 2.83 2.14
N PHE A 104 4.14 2.73 3.31
CA PHE A 104 4.45 1.72 4.30
C PHE A 104 3.35 0.67 4.32
N LEU A 105 3.74 -0.59 4.10
CA LEU A 105 2.87 -1.72 4.36
C LEU A 105 3.16 -2.25 5.76
N LEU A 106 2.12 -2.36 6.57
CA LEU A 106 2.19 -2.86 7.94
C LEU A 106 1.39 -4.17 8.04
N PHE A 107 1.56 -4.88 9.14
CA PHE A 107 0.65 -5.96 9.50
C PHE A 107 -0.79 -5.44 9.60
N ASN A 108 -1.77 -6.27 9.26
CA ASN A 108 -3.17 -5.90 9.26
C ASN A 108 -4.01 -6.81 10.19
N PRO A 109 -4.06 -6.49 11.49
CA PRO A 109 -4.91 -7.20 12.47
C PRO A 109 -6.43 -7.20 12.17
N TRP A 110 -6.91 -6.40 11.22
CA TRP A 110 -8.31 -6.36 10.79
C TRP A 110 -8.61 -7.34 9.65
N CYS A 111 -7.59 -7.89 8.99
CA CYS A 111 -7.76 -8.83 7.88
C CYS A 111 -7.81 -10.27 8.41
N PRO A 112 -8.91 -11.02 8.23
CA PRO A 112 -9.01 -12.41 8.70
C PRO A 112 -7.96 -13.37 8.15
N ASP A 113 -7.40 -13.06 6.98
CA ASP A 113 -6.39 -13.86 6.31
C ASP A 113 -4.96 -13.48 6.73
N ASP A 114 -4.78 -12.38 7.48
CA ASP A 114 -3.47 -12.01 8.04
C ASP A 114 -3.16 -12.84 9.28
N SER A 115 -1.91 -13.28 9.38
CA SER A 115 -1.38 -14.02 10.52
C SER A 115 -1.59 -13.36 11.89
N VAL A 116 -1.77 -12.04 11.95
CA VAL A 116 -1.99 -11.28 13.19
C VAL A 116 -3.45 -10.87 13.42
N TYR A 117 -4.39 -11.48 12.70
CA TYR A 117 -5.81 -11.18 12.83
C TYR A 117 -6.30 -11.26 14.28
N MET A 118 -7.11 -10.27 14.69
CA MET A 118 -7.84 -10.29 15.96
C MET A 118 -9.33 -10.11 15.70
N GLU A 119 -10.13 -11.09 16.11
CA GLU A 119 -11.59 -11.09 15.91
C GLU A 119 -12.28 -9.98 16.70
N LYS A 120 -11.78 -9.66 17.90
CA LYS A 120 -12.42 -8.70 18.81
C LYS A 120 -11.87 -7.30 18.62
N THR A 121 -12.76 -6.36 18.33
CA THR A 121 -12.42 -4.93 18.25
C THR A 121 -11.86 -4.37 19.56
N SER A 122 -12.26 -4.91 20.72
CA SER A 122 -11.67 -4.52 22.02
C SER A 122 -10.18 -4.83 22.10
N ASP A 123 -9.77 -5.96 21.55
CA ASP A 123 -8.39 -6.45 21.62
C ASP A 123 -7.51 -5.65 20.66
N LEU A 124 -8.04 -5.28 19.49
CA LEU A 124 -7.42 -4.33 18.57
C LEU A 124 -7.18 -2.96 19.22
N ASN A 125 -8.17 -2.45 19.96
CA ASN A 125 -8.03 -1.18 20.66
C ASN A 125 -6.95 -1.24 21.74
N GLU A 126 -6.82 -2.34 22.47
CA GLU A 126 -5.86 -2.45 23.57
C GLU A 126 -4.44 -2.82 23.11
N TYR A 127 -4.29 -3.75 22.16
CA TYR A 127 -2.98 -4.30 21.80
C TYR A 127 -2.34 -3.64 20.58
N VAL A 128 -3.11 -2.89 19.79
CA VAL A 128 -2.61 -2.25 18.56
C VAL A 128 -2.70 -0.73 18.67
N LEU A 129 -3.87 -0.21 19.02
CA LEU A 129 -4.13 1.24 18.98
C LEU A 129 -3.83 1.97 20.30
N ASN A 130 -3.78 1.28 21.43
CA ASN A 130 -3.48 1.93 22.70
C ASN A 130 -1.99 2.28 22.78
N GLU A 131 -1.69 3.57 22.89
CA GLU A 131 -0.31 4.09 22.99
C GLU A 131 0.21 4.16 24.43
N THR A 132 -0.62 3.78 25.40
CA THR A 132 -0.25 3.81 26.81
C THR A 132 -0.65 2.54 27.53
N GLY A 133 0.08 2.18 28.56
CA GLY A 133 -0.25 1.00 29.35
C GLY A 133 0.33 1.04 30.74
N ARG A 134 0.32 -0.12 31.38
CA ARG A 134 0.78 -0.30 32.75
C ARG A 134 1.79 -1.43 32.81
N ILE A 135 2.89 -1.17 33.49
CA ILE A 135 3.87 -2.19 33.84
C ILE A 135 3.69 -2.50 35.31
N PHE A 136 3.36 -3.76 35.61
CA PHE A 136 3.26 -4.26 36.98
C PHE A 136 4.62 -4.74 37.47
N TYR A 137 4.95 -4.44 38.72
CA TYR A 137 6.22 -4.81 39.36
C TYR A 137 6.02 -4.99 40.88
N GLY A 138 7.07 -5.43 41.58
CA GLY A 138 7.01 -5.72 43.02
C GLY A 138 7.02 -7.22 43.29
N THR A 139 6.27 -7.65 44.31
CA THR A 139 6.11 -9.07 44.65
C THR A 139 4.65 -9.50 44.42
N GLU A 140 4.39 -10.81 44.46
CA GLU A 140 3.02 -11.34 44.38
C GLU A 140 2.11 -10.76 45.48
N ASP A 141 2.64 -10.56 46.69
CA ASP A 141 1.91 -9.99 47.83
C ASP A 141 1.84 -8.45 47.81
N GLN A 142 2.66 -7.79 46.99
CA GLN A 142 2.74 -6.33 46.92
C GLN A 142 2.98 -5.86 45.48
N ILE A 143 1.88 -5.85 44.72
CA ILE A 143 1.87 -5.39 43.33
C ILE A 143 1.86 -3.86 43.29
N ALA A 144 2.86 -3.30 42.61
CA ALA A 144 2.91 -1.90 42.23
C ALA A 144 2.74 -1.76 40.71
N GLU A 145 2.32 -0.59 40.26
CA GLU A 145 2.12 -0.29 38.85
C GLU A 145 2.77 1.03 38.47
N ARG A 146 3.21 1.11 37.22
CA ARG A 146 3.70 2.35 36.62
C ARG A 146 3.10 2.50 35.23
N SER A 147 2.60 3.71 34.93
CA SER A 147 2.17 4.07 33.58
C SER A 147 3.36 4.11 32.63
N TRP A 148 3.17 3.57 31.43
CA TRP A 148 4.16 3.58 30.36
C TRP A 148 3.54 4.18 29.09
N ASN A 149 4.28 5.03 28.41
CA ASN A 149 3.92 5.53 27.09
C ASN A 149 4.71 4.70 26.06
N TYR A 150 4.01 3.91 25.25
CA TYR A 150 4.60 3.08 24.21
C TYR A 150 5.14 3.95 23.07
N GLY A 151 4.34 4.93 22.62
CA GLY A 151 4.72 5.89 21.56
C GLY A 151 5.12 5.22 20.26
N GLN A 152 4.33 4.23 19.82
CA GLN A 152 4.52 3.47 18.58
C GLN A 152 4.53 4.36 17.32
#